data_AF-A0AAD7MRS5-F1
#
_entry.id   AF-A0AAD7MRS5-F1
#
_cell.length_a   1.000
_cell.length_b   1.000
_cell.length_c   1.000
_cell.angle_alpha   90.00
_cell.angle_beta   90.00
_cell.angle_gamma   90.00
#
_symmetry.space_group_name_H-M   'P 1'
#
loop_
_entity.id
_entity.type
_entity.pdbx_description
1 polymer ?
#
loop_
_entity_poly.entity_id
_entity_poly.type
_entity_poly.pdbx_seq_one_letter_code
_entity_poly.pdbx_strand_id
1 'polypeptide(L)'
;MQQGTTFWFTLGLHTVPAPGTAVVLTGVERPFTVNFTCAIEGFSIVPTYLDYYIEVLVGNNGHEPPIYIARRTYNQSASPPVDMFTTTLAYWAWFAFPGAQYQLVLDTSYMTPGTNGPPVLVVEGAASAPFNITGSPIPVYIRPTANSGKCLTAASNTNGAAVEIEDCVAAGSTSQEWTNTGTTLQIFGTKCLDVTNGATADGTKLQIWTCNTGNTNQEWVTFGSSIQWSPSSCLDLTNGVQTDGNLVRILRSGLPFFIVFVHAPSRRLGTNMDLHRWAEPTMDTDE
;
A
#
# COMPACT_ATOMS: atom_id res chain seq x y z
N MET A 1 -29.92 -30.23 14.73
CA MET A 1 -28.54 -30.47 15.21
C MET A 1 -27.70 -29.33 14.70
N GLN A 2 -27.08 -28.54 15.58
CA GLN A 2 -26.15 -27.46 15.22
C GLN A 2 -24.86 -28.06 14.66
N GLN A 3 -24.76 -28.27 13.35
CA GLN A 3 -23.45 -28.42 12.70
C GLN A 3 -23.23 -27.19 11.82
N GLY A 4 -22.69 -26.14 12.44
CA GLY A 4 -22.18 -24.99 11.71
C GLY A 4 -20.79 -25.30 11.18
N THR A 5 -20.60 -25.08 9.89
CA THR A 5 -19.28 -25.11 9.26
C THR A 5 -18.50 -23.89 9.75
N THR A 6 -17.78 -24.03 10.85
CA THR A 6 -16.88 -23.00 11.38
C THR A 6 -15.59 -23.06 10.61
N PHE A 7 -15.32 -22.02 9.81
CA PHE A 7 -14.03 -21.94 9.13
C PHE A 7 -12.96 -21.44 10.10
N TRP A 8 -11.76 -22.00 10.00
CA TRP A 8 -10.56 -21.43 10.61
C TRP A 8 -9.66 -21.01 9.46
N PHE A 9 -9.12 -19.81 9.51
CA PHE A 9 -8.11 -19.43 8.54
C PHE A 9 -6.86 -18.97 9.29
N THR A 10 -5.71 -19.25 8.72
CA THR A 10 -4.42 -18.75 9.20
C THR A 10 -3.78 -17.99 8.05
N LEU A 11 -3.65 -16.68 8.20
CA LEU A 11 -2.93 -15.84 7.24
C LEU A 11 -1.44 -15.82 7.58
N GLY A 12 -0.63 -16.47 6.75
CA GLY A 12 0.83 -16.32 6.78
C GLY A 12 1.25 -15.20 5.84
N LEU A 13 1.55 -14.01 6.37
CA LEU A 13 2.07 -12.91 5.56
C LEU A 13 3.59 -13.06 5.41
N HIS A 14 4.06 -13.47 4.24
CA HIS A 14 5.49 -13.54 3.97
C HIS A 14 5.88 -12.33 3.13
N THR A 15 6.77 -11.50 3.67
CA THR A 15 7.52 -10.55 2.86
C THR A 15 8.83 -11.22 2.48
N VAL A 16 9.31 -10.96 1.27
CA VAL A 16 10.69 -11.29 0.89
C VAL A 16 11.46 -9.97 0.90
N PRO A 17 12.17 -9.60 1.98
CA PRO A 17 13.15 -8.53 1.89
C PRO A 17 14.40 -9.07 1.19
N ALA A 18 15.21 -8.17 0.67
CA ALA A 18 16.57 -8.46 0.22
C ALA A 18 17.31 -9.38 1.22
N PRO A 19 18.23 -10.25 0.75
CA PRO A 19 18.86 -11.24 1.62
C PRO A 19 19.71 -10.56 2.69
N GLY A 20 19.39 -10.83 3.97
CA GLY A 20 20.18 -10.40 5.13
C GLY A 20 19.37 -9.84 6.30
N THR A 21 18.11 -9.46 6.11
CA THR A 21 17.22 -9.09 7.22
C THR A 21 15.80 -9.49 6.86
N ALA A 22 15.40 -10.70 7.27
CA ALA A 22 14.01 -11.10 7.17
C ALA A 22 13.24 -10.35 8.26
N VAL A 23 12.49 -9.30 7.90
CA VAL A 23 11.33 -8.93 8.70
C VAL A 23 10.26 -9.95 8.37
N VAL A 24 10.34 -11.06 9.10
CA VAL A 24 9.24 -12.01 9.18
C VAL A 24 8.15 -11.28 9.96
N LEU A 25 7.13 -10.78 9.26
CA LEU A 25 5.83 -10.65 9.90
C LEU A 25 5.35 -12.07 10.09
N THR A 26 5.86 -12.78 11.10
CA THR A 26 5.33 -14.09 11.47
C THR A 26 3.89 -13.83 11.82
N GLY A 27 3.03 -14.23 10.89
CA GLY A 27 1.61 -13.97 10.91
C GLY A 27 1.09 -14.38 12.26
N VAL A 28 0.57 -13.40 12.97
CA VAL A 28 -0.26 -13.67 14.11
C VAL A 28 -1.43 -14.52 13.60
N GLU A 29 -1.54 -15.77 14.03
CA GLU A 29 -2.71 -16.59 13.71
C GLU A 29 -3.95 -15.86 14.24
N ARG A 30 -4.84 -15.45 13.33
CA ARG A 30 -6.09 -14.76 13.66
C ARG A 30 -7.23 -15.58 13.08
N PRO A 31 -8.08 -16.20 13.91
CA PRO A 31 -9.22 -16.95 13.41
C PRO A 31 -10.37 -16.03 13.00
N PHE A 32 -11.08 -16.34 11.91
CA PHE A 32 -12.36 -15.73 11.52
C PHE A 32 -13.38 -16.82 11.74
N THR A 33 -14.37 -16.56 12.57
CA THR A 33 -15.51 -17.47 12.70
C THR A 33 -16.65 -16.93 11.86
N VAL A 34 -16.82 -17.48 10.66
CA VAL A 34 -18.01 -17.22 9.83
C VAL A 34 -18.93 -18.43 9.92
N ASN A 35 -20.20 -18.20 10.23
CA ASN A 35 -21.22 -19.23 10.31
C ASN A 35 -22.20 -19.09 9.15
N PHE A 36 -22.14 -20.03 8.21
CA PHE A 36 -23.01 -20.04 7.03
C PHE A 36 -24.30 -20.84 7.22
N THR A 37 -24.56 -21.41 8.40
CA THR A 37 -25.74 -22.26 8.65
C THR A 37 -27.04 -21.55 8.27
N CYS A 38 -27.20 -20.28 8.66
CA CYS A 38 -28.41 -19.53 8.34
C CYS A 38 -28.57 -19.32 6.83
N ALA A 39 -27.50 -18.97 6.12
CA ALA A 39 -27.53 -18.76 4.67
C ALA A 39 -27.80 -20.07 3.91
N ILE A 40 -27.10 -21.15 4.26
CA ILE A 40 -27.18 -22.44 3.58
C ILE A 40 -28.50 -23.14 3.89
N GLU A 41 -28.85 -23.29 5.18
CA GLU A 41 -30.04 -24.05 5.59
C GLU A 41 -31.33 -23.23 5.47
N GLY A 42 -31.25 -21.91 5.74
CA GLY A 42 -32.41 -21.03 5.73
C GLY A 42 -32.77 -20.49 4.35
N PHE A 43 -31.76 -20.26 3.48
CA PHE A 43 -31.96 -19.57 2.20
C PHE A 43 -31.39 -20.33 0.99
N SER A 44 -30.76 -21.49 1.19
CA SER A 44 -30.05 -22.22 0.12
C SER A 44 -28.97 -21.37 -0.58
N ILE A 45 -28.41 -20.39 0.14
CA ILE A 45 -27.34 -19.52 -0.33
C ILE A 45 -26.02 -20.13 0.09
N VAL A 46 -25.20 -20.46 -0.91
CA VAL A 46 -23.88 -21.06 -0.74
C VAL A 46 -22.84 -20.07 -1.25
N PRO A 47 -21.87 -19.65 -0.40
CA PRO A 47 -20.75 -18.85 -0.87
C PRO A 47 -20.05 -19.51 -2.06
N THR A 48 -19.71 -18.72 -3.07
CA THR A 48 -18.89 -19.15 -4.21
C THR A 48 -17.43 -18.76 -3.97
N TYR A 49 -17.21 -17.53 -3.50
CA TYR A 49 -15.88 -17.00 -3.22
C TYR A 49 -15.76 -16.44 -1.81
N LEU A 50 -14.53 -16.52 -1.30
CA LEU A 50 -14.03 -15.88 -0.11
C LEU A 50 -12.98 -14.85 -0.54
N ASP A 51 -13.27 -13.57 -0.30
CA ASP A 51 -12.44 -12.43 -0.69
C ASP A 51 -11.74 -11.87 0.55
N TYR A 52 -10.41 -11.88 0.53
CA TYR A 52 -9.56 -11.43 1.63
C TYR A 52 -8.92 -10.09 1.30
N TYR A 53 -9.04 -9.12 2.19
CA TYR A 53 -8.40 -7.81 2.05
C TYR A 53 -8.01 -7.20 3.40
N ILE A 54 -7.07 -6.25 3.37
CA ILE A 54 -6.64 -5.49 4.53
C ILE A 54 -7.23 -4.09 4.45
N GLU A 55 -7.85 -3.64 5.53
CA GLU A 55 -8.27 -2.26 5.70
C GLU A 55 -7.45 -1.59 6.80
N VAL A 56 -7.26 -0.29 6.64
CA VAL A 56 -6.77 0.58 7.70
C VAL A 56 -7.97 1.07 8.49
N LEU A 57 -7.95 0.90 9.83
CA LEU A 57 -9.07 1.34 10.67
C LEU A 57 -9.30 2.86 10.55
N VAL A 58 -10.57 3.25 10.54
CA VAL A 58 -11.01 4.66 10.50
C VAL A 58 -10.31 5.45 11.61
N GLY A 59 -9.52 6.46 11.24
CA GLY A 59 -8.71 7.26 12.17
C GLY A 59 -7.19 7.23 11.92
N ASN A 60 -6.72 6.34 11.04
CA ASN A 60 -5.36 6.38 10.51
C ASN A 60 -5.41 6.86 9.05
N ASN A 61 -4.93 8.10 8.82
CA ASN A 61 -4.76 8.89 7.58
C ASN A 61 -5.89 8.93 6.50
N GLY A 62 -6.95 8.13 6.62
CA GLY A 62 -8.28 8.33 6.04
C GLY A 62 -8.43 8.13 4.53
N HIS A 63 -7.39 7.77 3.77
CA HIS A 63 -7.42 7.76 2.29
C HIS A 63 -6.81 6.50 1.63
N GLU A 64 -6.55 5.44 2.39
CA GLU A 64 -6.00 4.21 1.81
C GLU A 64 -7.13 3.26 1.35
N PRO A 65 -7.18 2.88 0.05
CA PRO A 65 -8.13 1.88 -0.41
C PRO A 65 -7.80 0.50 0.19
N PRO A 66 -8.81 -0.39 0.35
CA PRO A 66 -8.58 -1.75 0.82
C PRO A 66 -7.52 -2.48 -0.01
N ILE A 67 -6.57 -3.13 0.66
CA ILE A 67 -5.50 -3.89 0.02
C ILE A 67 -6.01 -5.30 -0.20
N TYR A 68 -6.41 -5.59 -1.43
CA TYR A 68 -6.85 -6.93 -1.80
C TYR A 68 -5.70 -7.95 -1.73
N ILE A 69 -5.95 -9.06 -1.04
CA ILE A 69 -4.95 -10.09 -0.76
C ILE A 69 -5.14 -11.31 -1.66
N ALA A 70 -6.37 -11.85 -1.71
CA ALA A 70 -6.68 -13.08 -2.43
C ALA A 70 -8.19 -13.31 -2.57
N ARG A 71 -8.58 -13.97 -3.66
CA ARG A 71 -9.88 -14.64 -3.81
C ARG A 71 -9.68 -16.14 -3.77
N ARG A 72 -10.55 -16.82 -3.03
CA ARG A 72 -10.50 -18.25 -2.79
C ARG A 72 -11.86 -18.85 -3.11
N THR A 73 -11.88 -20.03 -3.73
CA THR A 73 -13.14 -20.73 -3.98
C THR A 73 -13.60 -21.40 -2.69
N TYR A 74 -14.86 -21.21 -2.33
CA TYR A 74 -15.45 -21.85 -1.16
C TYR A 74 -15.54 -23.36 -1.35
N ASN A 75 -14.91 -24.14 -0.46
CA ASN A 75 -14.98 -25.60 -0.48
C ASN A 75 -15.75 -26.13 0.74
N GLN A 76 -17.03 -26.46 0.52
CA GLN A 76 -17.93 -27.04 1.53
C GLN A 76 -17.50 -28.41 2.06
N SER A 77 -16.65 -29.12 1.31
CA SER A 77 -16.23 -30.47 1.67
C SER A 77 -14.96 -30.51 2.53
N ALA A 78 -14.32 -29.36 2.78
CA ALA A 78 -13.12 -29.28 3.61
C ALA A 78 -13.44 -29.62 5.08
N SER A 79 -12.68 -30.56 5.66
CA SER A 79 -12.83 -30.99 7.06
C SER A 79 -11.45 -31.08 7.75
N PRO A 80 -11.18 -30.26 8.79
CA PRO A 80 -11.99 -29.11 9.21
C PRO A 80 -12.06 -28.04 8.09
N PRO A 81 -13.02 -27.12 8.13
CA PRO A 81 -13.20 -26.11 7.09
C PRO A 81 -12.08 -25.07 7.21
N VAL A 82 -10.91 -25.35 6.68
CA VAL A 82 -9.72 -24.50 6.87
C VAL A 82 -9.24 -24.01 5.52
N ASP A 83 -9.09 -22.69 5.38
CA ASP A 83 -8.36 -22.09 4.26
C ASP A 83 -7.09 -21.45 4.79
N MET A 84 -5.96 -21.86 4.23
CA MET A 84 -4.64 -21.42 4.66
C MET A 84 -3.83 -21.13 3.42
N PHE A 85 -3.32 -19.91 3.34
CA PHE A 85 -2.48 -19.50 2.22
C PHE A 85 -1.44 -18.49 2.68
N THR A 86 -0.36 -18.46 1.93
CA THR A 86 0.64 -17.40 2.01
C THR A 86 0.46 -16.47 0.82
N THR A 87 0.68 -15.18 1.06
CA THR A 87 0.62 -14.16 0.02
C THR A 87 1.81 -13.23 0.17
N THR A 88 2.21 -12.60 -0.93
CA THR A 88 3.22 -11.55 -0.94
C THR A 88 2.52 -10.26 -1.28
N LEU A 89 2.52 -9.30 -0.35
CA LEU A 89 2.00 -7.98 -0.66
C LEU A 89 3.10 -7.15 -1.30
N ALA A 90 2.87 -6.79 -2.55
CA ALA A 90 3.68 -5.77 -3.20
C ALA A 90 3.55 -4.48 -2.38
N TYR A 91 4.69 -3.81 -2.13
CA TYR A 91 4.72 -2.47 -1.54
C TYR A 91 4.30 -2.39 -0.07
N TRP A 92 4.39 -3.50 0.68
CA TRP A 92 4.00 -3.54 2.09
C TRP A 92 4.65 -2.51 3.02
N ALA A 93 5.91 -2.15 2.77
CA ALA A 93 6.62 -1.13 3.54
C ALA A 93 6.00 0.29 3.41
N TRP A 94 5.04 0.48 2.49
CA TRP A 94 4.34 1.74 2.25
C TRP A 94 2.97 1.85 2.87
N PHE A 95 2.42 0.76 3.39
CA PHE A 95 1.19 0.82 4.16
C PHE A 95 1.40 0.30 5.56
N ALA A 96 2.49 -0.43 5.85
CA ALA A 96 2.81 -1.02 7.15
C ALA A 96 3.68 -0.10 8.02
N PHE A 97 3.07 0.63 8.93
CA PHE A 97 3.79 1.58 9.79
C PHE A 97 3.79 1.12 11.25
N PRO A 98 4.87 1.38 12.00
CA PRO A 98 4.91 1.06 13.42
C PRO A 98 3.75 1.70 14.18
N GLY A 99 2.94 0.88 14.85
CA GLY A 99 1.81 1.35 15.65
C GLY A 99 0.49 1.53 14.88
N ALA A 100 0.48 1.37 13.56
CA ALA A 100 -0.76 1.36 12.79
C ALA A 100 -1.58 0.08 13.08
N GLN A 101 -2.89 0.27 13.22
CA GLN A 101 -3.85 -0.82 13.40
C GLN A 101 -4.52 -1.14 12.07
N TYR A 102 -4.49 -2.41 11.71
CA TYR A 102 -5.12 -2.92 10.50
C TYR A 102 -6.25 -3.86 10.88
N GLN A 103 -7.19 -3.97 9.97
CA GLN A 103 -8.26 -4.94 10.02
C GLN A 103 -8.07 -5.88 8.84
N LEU A 104 -7.93 -7.17 9.13
CA LEU A 104 -8.09 -8.16 8.09
C LEU A 104 -9.58 -8.40 7.93
N VAL A 105 -10.06 -8.39 6.70
CA VAL A 105 -11.46 -8.60 6.36
C VAL A 105 -11.59 -9.79 5.41
N LEU A 106 -12.64 -10.56 5.64
CA LEU A 106 -13.12 -11.63 4.79
C LEU A 106 -14.55 -11.28 4.38
N ASP A 107 -14.75 -11.05 3.10
CA ASP A 107 -16.07 -10.97 2.48
C ASP A 107 -16.43 -12.29 1.82
N THR A 108 -17.72 -12.63 1.86
CA THR A 108 -18.26 -13.75 1.09
C THR A 108 -19.10 -13.26 -0.06
N SER A 109 -18.98 -13.95 -1.19
CA SER A 109 -19.83 -13.66 -2.35
C SER A 109 -20.47 -14.93 -2.90
N TYR A 110 -21.69 -14.80 -3.39
CA TYR A 110 -22.50 -15.89 -3.93
C TYR A 110 -23.20 -15.47 -5.21
N MET A 111 -23.59 -16.45 -6.03
CA MET A 111 -24.27 -16.20 -7.30
C MET A 111 -25.78 -16.15 -7.12
N THR A 112 -26.42 -15.12 -7.66
CA THR A 112 -27.88 -14.99 -7.75
C THR A 112 -28.34 -14.97 -9.21
N PRO A 113 -29.54 -15.48 -9.54
CA PRO A 113 -30.12 -15.28 -10.86
C PRO A 113 -30.24 -13.78 -11.19
N GLY A 114 -29.70 -13.33 -12.32
CA GLY A 114 -29.85 -11.94 -12.75
C GLY A 114 -31.21 -11.70 -13.37
N THR A 115 -31.75 -10.50 -13.16
CA THR A 115 -33.03 -10.07 -13.75
C THR A 115 -33.02 -10.03 -15.28
N ASN A 116 -31.84 -9.93 -15.88
CA ASN A 116 -31.63 -9.85 -17.33
C ASN A 116 -31.03 -11.15 -17.95
N GLY A 117 -31.03 -12.26 -17.20
CA GLY A 117 -30.57 -13.57 -17.70
C GLY A 117 -29.32 -14.11 -17.01
N PRO A 118 -28.12 -13.50 -17.19
CA PRO A 118 -26.90 -14.05 -16.61
C PRO A 118 -26.91 -13.90 -15.07
N PRO A 119 -26.38 -14.89 -14.33
CA PRO A 119 -26.29 -14.78 -12.89
C PRO A 119 -25.30 -13.68 -12.48
N VAL A 120 -25.63 -12.99 -11.38
CA VAL A 120 -24.88 -11.87 -10.81
C VAL A 120 -24.20 -12.33 -9.53
N LEU A 121 -22.98 -11.85 -9.29
CA LEU A 121 -22.27 -12.08 -8.03
C LEU A 121 -22.69 -11.03 -7.00
N VAL A 122 -23.23 -11.47 -5.87
CA VAL A 122 -23.61 -10.62 -4.74
C VAL A 122 -22.59 -10.81 -3.63
N VAL A 123 -22.09 -9.69 -3.09
CA VAL A 123 -21.19 -9.68 -1.92
C VAL A 123 -22.03 -9.47 -0.68
N GLU A 124 -22.05 -10.46 0.21
CA GLU A 124 -22.88 -10.45 1.41
C GLU A 124 -22.25 -11.36 2.47
N GLY A 125 -22.21 -10.88 3.71
CA GLY A 125 -21.53 -11.54 4.83
C GLY A 125 -20.07 -11.15 4.90
N ALA A 126 -19.67 -10.64 6.07
CA ALA A 126 -18.31 -10.20 6.34
C ALA A 126 -17.87 -10.65 7.73
N ALA A 127 -16.60 -11.01 7.87
CA ALA A 127 -15.95 -11.17 9.16
C ALA A 127 -14.62 -10.41 9.16
N SER A 128 -14.25 -9.90 10.32
CA SER A 128 -13.05 -9.08 10.42
C SER A 128 -12.40 -9.21 11.79
N ALA A 129 -11.10 -8.95 11.82
CA ALA A 129 -10.28 -9.15 13.00
C ALA A 129 -9.13 -8.15 12.97
N PRO A 130 -8.89 -7.45 14.09
CA PRO A 130 -7.76 -6.55 14.17
C PRO A 130 -6.45 -7.33 14.20
N PHE A 131 -5.45 -6.79 13.51
CA PHE A 131 -4.08 -7.22 13.65
C PHE A 131 -3.14 -6.01 13.67
N ASN A 132 -2.03 -6.18 14.38
CA ASN A 132 -0.96 -5.20 14.40
C ASN A 132 0.18 -5.75 13.56
N ILE A 133 0.78 -4.89 12.74
CA ILE A 133 2.01 -5.22 12.06
C ILE A 133 3.16 -5.00 13.06
N THR A 134 3.83 -6.09 13.44
CA THR A 134 5.00 -6.04 14.31
C THR A 134 6.27 -6.06 13.47
N GLY A 135 6.90 -4.91 13.26
CA GLY A 135 8.17 -4.80 12.55
C GLY A 135 8.79 -3.41 12.69
N SER A 136 10.11 -3.32 12.59
CA SER A 136 10.80 -2.02 12.49
C SER A 136 10.57 -1.43 11.10
N PRO A 137 10.47 -0.09 10.98
CA PRO A 137 10.39 0.54 9.67
C PRO A 137 11.60 0.14 8.83
N ILE A 138 11.35 -0.35 7.62
CA ILE A 138 12.41 -0.74 6.70
C ILE A 138 12.71 0.46 5.79
N PRO A 139 13.99 0.81 5.59
CA PRO A 139 14.36 1.76 4.58
C PRO A 139 13.86 1.37 3.18
N VAL A 140 13.25 2.33 2.49
CA VAL A 140 12.72 2.24 1.13
C VAL A 140 13.48 3.20 0.23
N TYR A 141 13.58 2.82 -1.04
CA TYR A 141 14.05 3.71 -2.10
C TYR A 141 12.84 4.30 -2.82
N ILE A 142 12.75 5.62 -2.85
CA ILE A 142 11.76 6.35 -3.64
C ILE A 142 12.35 6.59 -5.02
N ARG A 143 11.64 6.20 -6.09
CA ARG A 143 12.18 6.26 -7.46
C ARG A 143 11.18 6.88 -8.44
N PRO A 144 11.62 7.56 -9.50
CA PRO A 144 10.74 7.97 -10.59
C PRO A 144 10.13 6.75 -11.29
N THR A 145 8.87 6.85 -11.72
CA THR A 145 8.14 5.73 -12.33
C THR A 145 8.76 5.26 -13.64
N ALA A 146 9.26 6.21 -14.42
CA ALA A 146 9.89 5.93 -15.71
C ALA A 146 11.38 5.53 -15.60
N ASN A 147 11.98 5.55 -14.40
CA ASN A 147 13.41 5.24 -14.25
C ASN A 147 13.74 4.63 -12.88
N SER A 148 13.78 3.31 -12.84
CA SER A 148 14.12 2.53 -11.66
C SER A 148 15.61 2.57 -11.27
N GLY A 149 16.45 3.23 -12.07
CA GLY A 149 17.86 3.49 -11.80
C GLY A 149 18.13 4.77 -11.02
N LYS A 150 17.13 5.65 -10.85
CA LYS A 150 17.24 6.89 -10.08
C LYS A 150 16.54 6.76 -8.73
N CYS A 151 17.14 7.37 -7.71
CA CYS A 151 16.68 7.32 -6.32
C CYS A 151 16.61 8.72 -5.72
N LEU A 152 15.53 9.00 -4.99
CA LEU A 152 15.37 10.21 -4.20
C LEU A 152 16.51 10.30 -3.19
N THR A 153 17.26 11.39 -3.25
CA THR A 153 18.51 11.57 -2.52
C THR A 153 18.47 12.87 -1.76
N ALA A 154 18.87 12.83 -0.49
CA ALA A 154 19.20 14.04 0.25
C ALA A 154 20.67 14.41 0.00
N ALA A 155 20.91 15.62 -0.51
CA ALA A 155 22.25 16.08 -0.92
C ALA A 155 23.26 16.08 0.25
N SER A 156 22.80 16.26 1.49
CA SER A 156 23.58 16.09 2.72
C SER A 156 22.68 15.87 3.94
N ASN A 157 23.26 15.55 5.10
CA ASN A 157 22.54 15.47 6.39
C ASN A 157 22.52 16.83 7.12
N THR A 158 22.17 17.91 6.43
CA THR A 158 22.01 19.24 7.03
C THR A 158 20.57 19.72 6.83
N ASN A 159 20.04 20.47 7.80
CA ASN A 159 18.73 21.11 7.62
C ASN A 159 18.80 22.07 6.43
N GLY A 160 17.84 21.94 5.51
CA GLY A 160 17.80 22.72 4.28
C GLY A 160 18.60 22.12 3.14
N ALA A 161 19.20 20.93 3.32
CA ALA A 161 19.79 20.22 2.20
C ALA A 161 18.71 19.88 1.17
N ALA A 162 19.03 20.13 -0.10
CA ALA A 162 18.13 19.87 -1.20
C ALA A 162 17.81 18.38 -1.30
N VAL A 163 16.60 18.09 -1.76
CA VAL A 163 16.20 16.75 -2.19
C VAL A 163 16.23 16.71 -3.71
N GLU A 164 17.00 15.76 -4.22
CA GLU A 164 17.29 15.58 -5.64
C GLU A 164 17.11 14.10 -6.03
N ILE A 165 17.37 13.78 -7.29
CA ILE A 165 17.56 12.40 -7.72
C ILE A 165 19.02 12.16 -8.08
N GLU A 166 19.50 10.98 -7.70
CA GLU A 166 20.82 10.48 -8.07
C GLU A 166 20.69 9.05 -8.58
N ASP A 167 21.73 8.52 -9.22
CA ASP A 167 21.88 7.09 -9.43
C ASP A 167 21.67 6.35 -8.11
N CYS A 168 20.84 5.31 -8.15
CA CYS A 168 20.62 4.47 -6.98
C CYS A 168 21.94 3.83 -6.57
N VAL A 169 22.42 4.14 -5.36
CA VAL A 169 23.63 3.55 -4.81
C VAL A 169 23.31 2.27 -4.03
N ALA A 170 24.34 1.50 -3.67
CA ALA A 170 24.18 0.27 -2.92
C ALA A 170 23.52 0.51 -1.55
N ALA A 171 22.85 -0.52 -1.02
CA ALA A 171 22.32 -0.53 0.35
C ALA A 171 23.41 -0.18 1.37
N GLY A 172 23.06 0.68 2.34
CA GLY A 172 23.96 1.29 3.32
C GLY A 172 24.24 2.78 3.09
N SER A 173 23.79 3.36 1.96
CA SER A 173 23.84 4.80 1.77
C SER A 173 22.64 5.48 2.42
N THR A 174 22.87 6.04 3.60
CA THR A 174 21.84 6.71 4.40
C THR A 174 21.17 7.91 3.70
N SER A 175 21.77 8.43 2.62
CA SER A 175 21.23 9.55 1.82
C SER A 175 20.09 9.17 0.85
N GLN A 176 19.82 7.87 0.67
CA GLN A 176 18.74 7.37 -0.21
C GLN A 176 17.78 6.42 0.52
N GLU A 177 18.02 6.20 1.81
CA GLU A 177 17.30 5.26 2.66
C GLU A 177 16.20 5.99 3.42
N TRP A 178 15.03 6.09 2.78
CA TRP A 178 13.86 6.76 3.33
C TRP A 178 13.06 5.80 4.20
N THR A 179 12.40 6.30 5.22
CA THR A 179 11.53 5.53 6.09
C THR A 179 10.16 6.18 6.07
N ASN A 180 9.15 5.47 5.55
CA ASN A 180 7.78 5.95 5.65
C ASN A 180 7.19 5.56 7.02
N THR A 181 6.63 6.53 7.73
CA THR A 181 5.96 6.32 9.03
C THR A 181 4.44 6.41 8.94
N GLY A 182 3.89 6.52 7.73
CA GLY A 182 2.46 6.68 7.44
C GLY A 182 1.98 8.12 7.38
N THR A 183 2.78 9.02 7.93
CA THR A 183 2.56 10.47 7.91
C THR A 183 3.79 11.23 7.47
N THR A 184 4.99 10.69 7.66
CA THR A 184 6.25 11.36 7.30
C THR A 184 7.17 10.45 6.51
N LEU A 185 8.01 11.05 5.67
CA LEU A 185 9.10 10.38 4.98
C LEU A 185 10.43 10.78 5.63
N GLN A 186 10.97 9.90 6.46
CA GLN A 186 12.16 10.15 7.27
C GLN A 186 13.43 9.69 6.58
N ILE A 187 14.54 10.35 6.87
CA ILE A 187 15.88 10.02 6.38
C ILE A 187 16.92 10.38 7.45
N PHE A 188 18.07 9.70 7.46
CA PHE A 188 19.09 9.84 8.51
C PHE A 188 18.56 9.68 9.95
N GLY A 189 17.41 9.01 10.13
CA GLY A 189 16.75 8.72 11.40
C GLY A 189 16.11 9.92 12.13
N THR A 190 16.40 11.17 11.74
CA THR A 190 15.92 12.38 12.44
C THR A 190 15.45 13.49 11.52
N LYS A 191 15.59 13.30 10.20
CA LYS A 191 15.20 14.28 9.18
C LYS A 191 13.98 13.79 8.44
N CYS A 192 13.16 14.72 7.98
CA CYS A 192 11.93 14.49 7.26
C CYS A 192 12.00 15.20 5.91
N LEU A 193 11.38 14.62 4.89
CA LEU A 193 11.09 15.31 3.64
C LEU A 193 10.19 16.52 3.94
N ASP A 194 10.59 17.69 3.48
CA ASP A 194 10.01 18.96 3.90
C ASP A 194 9.78 19.86 2.68
N VAL A 195 8.56 20.41 2.58
CA VAL A 195 8.27 21.49 1.63
C VAL A 195 8.88 22.77 2.18
N THR A 196 9.86 23.32 1.46
CA THR A 196 10.64 24.48 1.91
C THR A 196 9.74 25.62 2.35
N ASN A 197 9.86 26.02 3.62
CA ASN A 197 9.07 27.07 4.28
C ASN A 197 7.54 26.84 4.26
N GLY A 198 7.06 25.65 3.91
CA GLY A 198 5.63 25.36 3.72
C GLY A 198 5.01 26.12 2.56
N ALA A 199 5.82 26.57 1.59
CA ALA A 199 5.30 27.33 0.47
C ALA A 199 4.41 26.46 -0.42
N THR A 200 3.23 26.96 -0.74
CA THR A 200 2.21 26.24 -1.53
C THR A 200 2.34 26.47 -3.04
N ALA A 201 3.31 27.26 -3.47
CA ALA A 201 3.49 27.61 -4.87
C ALA A 201 4.01 26.41 -5.67
N ASP A 202 3.48 26.24 -6.88
CA ASP A 202 3.97 25.23 -7.83
C ASP A 202 5.47 25.40 -8.07
N GLY A 203 6.18 24.29 -7.98
CA GLY A 203 7.62 24.24 -8.17
C GLY A 203 8.46 24.59 -6.94
N THR A 204 7.84 24.80 -5.78
CA THR A 204 8.54 24.89 -4.49
C THR A 204 9.41 23.65 -4.30
N LYS A 205 10.70 23.85 -4.08
CA LYS A 205 11.68 22.77 -3.94
C LYS A 205 11.53 22.06 -2.60
N LEU A 206 11.82 20.77 -2.61
CA LEU A 206 11.89 19.98 -1.41
C LEU A 206 13.27 20.07 -0.78
N GLN A 207 13.28 20.01 0.54
CA GLN A 207 14.48 19.93 1.36
C GLN A 207 14.30 18.80 2.37
N ILE A 208 15.36 18.49 3.10
CA ILE A 208 15.21 17.79 4.38
C ILE A 208 15.26 18.77 5.52
N TRP A 209 14.48 18.49 6.57
CA TRP A 209 14.54 19.26 7.80
C TRP A 209 14.41 18.34 9.00
N THR A 210 14.75 18.83 10.18
CA THR A 210 14.52 18.06 11.43
C THR A 210 13.04 17.76 11.56
N CYS A 211 12.71 16.49 11.81
CA CYS A 211 11.34 16.05 11.97
C CYS A 211 10.68 16.76 13.16
N ASN A 212 9.50 17.32 12.94
CA ASN A 212 8.68 17.99 13.95
C ASN A 212 7.25 17.44 13.90
N THR A 213 6.73 17.01 15.05
CA THR A 213 5.36 16.48 15.15
C THR A 213 4.32 17.57 14.85
N GLY A 214 3.34 17.26 14.00
CA GLY A 214 2.27 18.19 13.60
C GLY A 214 2.71 19.32 12.67
N ASN A 215 3.89 19.19 12.06
CA ASN A 215 4.35 20.11 11.03
C ASN A 215 3.83 19.63 9.67
N THR A 216 2.79 20.29 9.16
CA THR A 216 2.16 19.97 7.86
C THR A 216 3.13 20.01 6.69
N ASN A 217 4.25 20.74 6.78
CA ASN A 217 5.26 20.79 5.71
C ASN A 217 6.00 19.46 5.53
N GLN A 218 5.90 18.56 6.52
CA GLN A 218 6.56 17.26 6.58
C GLN A 218 5.57 16.09 6.51
N GLU A 219 4.30 16.40 6.31
CA GLU A 219 3.22 15.42 6.23
C GLU A 219 2.98 15.03 4.77
N TRP A 220 3.07 13.73 4.49
CA TRP A 220 2.98 13.17 3.15
C TRP A 220 2.02 11.98 3.14
N VAL A 221 1.18 11.92 2.12
CA VAL A 221 0.27 10.81 1.86
C VAL A 221 0.72 10.09 0.61
N THR A 222 0.75 8.76 0.66
CA THR A 222 1.00 7.95 -0.54
C THR A 222 -0.32 7.45 -1.11
N PHE A 223 -0.57 7.77 -2.38
CA PHE A 223 -1.78 7.38 -3.09
C PHE A 223 -1.40 6.66 -4.40
N GLY A 224 -1.56 5.34 -4.42
CA GLY A 224 -1.06 4.50 -5.51
C GLY A 224 0.44 4.70 -5.71
N SER A 225 0.85 5.14 -6.91
CA SER A 225 2.23 5.47 -7.25
C SER A 225 2.60 6.94 -7.03
N SER A 226 1.77 7.74 -6.36
CA SER A 226 2.04 9.16 -6.11
C SER A 226 2.33 9.44 -4.64
N ILE A 227 3.26 10.34 -4.38
CA ILE A 227 3.53 10.89 -3.04
C ILE A 227 2.97 12.32 -3.03
N GLN A 228 2.00 12.59 -2.16
CA GLN A 228 1.24 13.83 -2.11
C GLN A 228 1.55 14.60 -0.84
N TRP A 229 1.74 15.92 -0.99
CA TRP A 229 1.81 16.84 0.14
C TRP A 229 0.42 17.41 0.49
N SER A 230 -0.44 17.53 -0.53
CA SER A 230 -1.85 17.94 -0.37
C SER A 230 -2.71 17.24 -1.42
N PRO A 231 -4.05 17.26 -1.32
CA PRO A 231 -4.93 16.56 -2.26
C PRO A 231 -4.72 16.94 -3.73
N SER A 232 -4.18 18.15 -3.99
CA SER A 232 -3.91 18.65 -5.33
C SER A 232 -2.43 18.78 -5.66
N SER A 233 -1.50 18.39 -4.78
CA SER A 233 -0.06 18.65 -4.96
C SER A 233 0.78 17.42 -4.66
N CYS A 234 1.63 17.06 -5.63
CA CYS A 234 2.41 15.85 -5.62
C CYS A 234 3.91 16.16 -5.67
N LEU A 235 4.71 15.20 -5.23
CA LEU A 235 6.15 15.16 -5.42
C LEU A 235 6.46 14.98 -6.92
N ASP A 236 7.28 15.85 -7.48
CA ASP A 236 7.55 15.96 -8.91
C ASP A 236 9.04 16.20 -9.19
N LEU A 237 9.52 15.69 -10.32
CA LEU A 237 10.85 16.03 -10.83
C LEU A 237 10.79 17.38 -11.53
N THR A 238 11.73 18.26 -11.22
CA THR A 238 11.81 19.56 -11.91
C THR A 238 11.88 19.35 -13.42
N ASN A 239 10.84 19.82 -14.11
CA ASN A 239 10.66 19.71 -15.57
C ASN A 239 10.72 18.26 -16.11
N GLY A 240 10.46 17.26 -15.28
CA GLY A 240 10.54 15.86 -15.65
C GLY A 240 11.95 15.36 -15.99
N VAL A 241 13.00 16.11 -15.62
CA VAL A 241 14.39 15.73 -15.95
C VAL A 241 14.84 14.57 -15.05
N GLN A 242 15.41 13.53 -15.65
CA GLN A 242 15.82 12.29 -14.96
C GLN A 242 17.34 12.09 -14.95
N THR A 243 18.08 13.18 -14.75
CA THR A 243 19.53 13.20 -14.58
C THR A 243 19.90 13.43 -13.12
N ASP A 244 21.10 13.03 -12.74
CA ASP A 244 21.66 13.29 -11.42
C ASP A 244 21.67 14.79 -11.10
N GLY A 245 21.47 15.12 -9.82
CA GLY A 245 21.33 16.47 -9.30
C GLY A 245 20.02 17.17 -9.66
N ASN A 246 19.08 16.52 -10.38
CA ASN A 246 17.81 17.17 -10.67
C ASN A 246 16.97 17.30 -9.39
N LEU A 247 16.55 18.53 -9.11
CA LEU A 247 15.81 18.84 -7.90
C LEU A 247 14.39 18.30 -7.93
N VAL A 248 13.91 17.92 -6.76
CA VAL A 248 12.52 17.53 -6.52
C VAL A 248 11.72 18.73 -6.00
N ARG A 249 10.46 18.83 -6.40
CA ARG A 249 9.55 19.92 -6.07
C ARG A 249 8.16 19.39 -5.78
N ILE A 250 7.29 20.24 -5.25
CA ILE A 250 5.84 20.02 -5.34
C ILE A 250 5.31 20.57 -6.67
N LEU A 251 4.36 19.85 -7.28
CA LEU A 251 3.63 20.32 -8.45
C LEU A 251 2.19 19.80 -8.41
N ARG A 252 1.24 20.62 -8.86
CA ARG A 252 -0.15 20.17 -9.00
C ARG A 252 -0.32 19.02 -9.99
N SER A 253 -1.19 18.08 -9.65
CA SER A 253 -1.58 16.97 -10.53
C SER A 253 -2.28 17.48 -11.80
N GLY A 254 -2.02 16.84 -12.95
CA GLY A 254 -2.62 17.21 -14.25
C GLY A 254 -1.87 18.25 -15.07
N LEU A 255 -0.74 18.78 -14.59
CA LEU A 255 0.15 19.64 -15.39
C LEU A 255 1.06 18.81 -16.31
N PRO A 256 1.44 19.33 -17.50
CA PRO A 256 2.44 18.67 -18.35
C PRO A 256 3.75 18.52 -17.57
N PHE A 257 4.44 17.40 -17.75
CA PHE A 257 5.70 17.00 -17.06
C PHE A 257 5.56 16.38 -15.66
N PHE A 258 4.35 16.05 -15.21
CA PHE A 258 4.16 15.33 -13.95
C PHE A 258 4.80 13.93 -14.01
N ILE A 259 5.92 13.74 -13.30
CA ILE A 259 6.54 12.41 -13.16
C ILE A 259 6.15 11.81 -11.81
N VAL A 260 5.34 10.78 -11.90
CA VAL A 260 4.91 9.91 -10.81
C VAL A 260 6.12 9.14 -10.26
N PHE A 261 6.21 8.88 -8.96
CA PHE A 261 7.31 8.13 -8.35
C PHE A 261 6.85 6.73 -7.91
N VAL A 262 7.24 5.65 -8.60
CA VAL A 262 7.02 4.29 -8.07
C VAL A 262 8.15 3.82 -7.16
N HIS A 263 7.72 3.10 -6.15
CA HIS A 263 8.52 2.40 -5.15
C HIS A 263 9.02 1.04 -5.67
N ALA A 264 10.29 0.71 -5.37
CA ALA A 264 10.81 -0.65 -5.56
C ALA A 264 11.64 -1.08 -4.35
N PRO A 265 11.41 -2.28 -3.77
CA PRO A 265 12.34 -2.86 -2.83
C PRO A 265 13.69 -3.09 -3.53
N SER A 266 14.79 -3.04 -2.77
CA SER A 266 16.13 -3.09 -3.34
C SER A 266 16.40 -4.41 -4.07
N ARG A 267 16.59 -4.36 -5.40
CA ARG A 267 17.61 -5.15 -6.11
C ARG A 267 17.82 -4.72 -7.56
N ARG A 268 19.05 -4.95 -8.03
CA ARG A 268 19.39 -4.99 -9.47
C ARG A 268 18.77 -6.23 -10.12
N LEU A 269 18.01 -5.94 -11.19
CA LEU A 269 17.75 -6.68 -12.42
C LEU A 269 17.52 -8.20 -12.37
N GLY A 270 16.28 -8.56 -12.72
CA GLY A 270 15.92 -9.89 -13.19
C GLY A 270 14.41 -10.01 -13.40
N THR A 271 13.96 -9.75 -14.63
CA THR A 271 12.63 -10.04 -15.21
C THR A 271 11.46 -9.09 -14.91
N ASN A 272 10.80 -8.72 -16.02
CA ASN A 272 9.64 -7.84 -16.15
C ASN A 272 8.49 -8.23 -15.22
N MET A 273 7.93 -7.25 -14.50
CA MET A 273 6.50 -7.25 -14.18
C MET A 273 5.87 -6.03 -14.83
N ASP A 274 5.12 -6.29 -15.89
CA ASP A 274 4.19 -5.38 -16.53
C ASP A 274 3.10 -5.03 -15.51
N LEU A 275 2.98 -3.75 -15.14
CA LEU A 275 1.82 -3.24 -14.42
C LEU A 275 0.65 -3.22 -15.42
N HIS A 276 -0.16 -4.27 -15.40
CA HIS A 276 -1.44 -4.28 -16.09
C HIS A 276 -2.28 -3.10 -15.60
N ARG A 277 -2.66 -2.25 -16.57
CA ARG A 277 -3.80 -1.34 -16.59
C ARG A 277 -4.78 -1.56 -15.43
N TRP A 278 -4.83 -0.58 -14.53
CA TRP A 278 -6.12 -0.19 -13.98
C TRP A 278 -6.85 0.52 -15.11
N ALA A 279 -7.71 -0.22 -15.82
CA ALA A 279 -8.77 0.41 -16.58
C ALA A 279 -9.72 1.03 -15.54
N GLU A 280 -9.91 2.34 -15.62
CA GLU A 280 -11.01 2.99 -14.92
C GLU A 280 -12.32 2.27 -15.29
N PRO A 281 -13.28 2.11 -14.36
CA PRO A 281 -14.62 1.70 -14.74
C PRO A 281 -15.16 2.84 -15.60
N THR A 282 -15.39 2.57 -16.88
CA THR A 282 -16.26 3.41 -17.70
C THR A 282 -17.60 3.49 -16.98
N MET A 283 -17.94 4.67 -16.47
CA MET A 283 -19.33 4.98 -16.17
C MET A 283 -20.12 4.84 -17.47
N ASP A 284 -20.98 3.82 -17.52
CA ASP A 284 -22.09 3.78 -18.46
C ASP A 284 -22.94 5.04 -18.19
N THR A 285 -22.92 5.98 -19.11
CA THR A 285 -23.96 7.02 -19.19
C THR A 285 -25.06 6.47 -20.07
N ASP A 286 -25.98 5.72 -19.48
CA ASP A 286 -27.30 5.47 -20.06
C ASP A 286 -28.25 6.60 -19.63
N GLU A 287 -28.42 7.58 -20.53
CA GLU A 287 -29.68 8.29 -20.81
C GLU A 287 -29.83 8.51 -22.32
#